data_AF-A0A514XFX1-F1
#
_entry.id   AF-A0A514XFX1-F1
#
_cell.length_a   1.000
_cell.length_b   1.000
_cell.length_c   1.000
_cell.angle_alpha   90.00
_cell.angle_beta   90.00
_cell.angle_gamma   90.00
#
_symmetry.space_group_name_H-M   'P 1'
#
loop_
_entity.id
_entity.type
_entity.pdbx_description
1 polymer ?
#
loop_
_entity_poly.entity_id
_entity_poly.type
_entity_poly.pdbx_seq_one_letter_code
_entity_poly.pdbx_strand_id
1 'polypeptide(L)'
;MRSKQRSFMLQARSFKKIDLAKVALVILLLMLSILMIPIVAQASVESSLMGVQTKLTRVILPVLSVIGIALAGLSFITGHENAKKHIIYAIIGTAIGFGAQSIADMISQTVR
;
A
#
# COMPACT_ATOMS: atom_id res chain seq x y z
N MET A 1 63.01 30.60 -16.33
CA MET A 1 61.83 30.09 -17.08
C MET A 1 61.12 28.89 -16.46
N ARG A 2 61.74 28.03 -15.62
CA ARG A 2 61.11 26.84 -15.03
C ARG A 2 60.05 27.08 -13.92
N SER A 3 60.06 28.22 -13.23
CA SER A 3 59.10 28.52 -12.14
C SER A 3 57.70 28.91 -12.62
N LYS A 4 57.61 29.61 -13.77
CA LYS A 4 56.34 30.06 -14.37
C LYS A 4 55.47 28.89 -14.87
N GLN A 5 56.09 27.82 -15.37
CA GLN A 5 55.38 26.62 -15.83
C GLN A 5 54.73 25.81 -14.69
N ARG A 6 55.32 25.82 -13.48
CA ARG A 6 54.73 25.14 -12.31
C ARG A 6 53.47 25.85 -11.80
N SER A 7 53.46 27.19 -11.83
CA SER A 7 52.29 27.99 -11.45
C SER A 7 51.10 27.75 -12.40
N PHE A 8 51.36 27.67 -13.71
CA PHE A 8 50.31 27.34 -14.70
C PHE A 8 49.73 25.93 -14.51
N MET A 9 50.57 24.94 -14.18
CA MET A 9 50.09 23.57 -13.91
C MET A 9 49.27 23.45 -12.62
N LEU A 10 49.59 24.24 -11.58
CA LEU A 10 48.79 24.29 -10.35
C LEU A 10 47.43 24.95 -10.59
N GLN A 11 47.38 25.98 -11.43
CA GLN A 11 46.13 26.63 -11.81
C GLN A 11 45.23 25.69 -12.64
N ALA A 12 45.79 24.97 -13.62
CA ALA A 12 45.03 24.00 -14.41
C ALA A 12 44.47 22.82 -13.58
N ARG A 13 45.20 22.36 -12.55
CA ARG A 13 44.69 21.35 -11.60
C ARG A 13 43.55 21.87 -10.72
N SER A 14 43.58 23.16 -10.36
CA SER A 14 42.53 23.80 -9.57
C SER A 14 41.23 23.92 -10.36
N PHE A 15 41.28 24.36 -11.63
CA PHE A 15 40.11 24.42 -12.51
C PHE A 15 39.47 23.05 -12.75
N LYS A 16 40.28 22.01 -13.05
CA LYS A 16 39.76 20.65 -13.26
C LYS A 16 39.09 20.05 -12.00
N LYS A 17 39.58 20.39 -10.79
CA LYS A 17 38.94 20.00 -9.52
C LYS A 17 37.62 20.71 -9.28
N ILE A 18 37.52 22.00 -9.67
CA ILE A 18 36.29 22.79 -9.52
C ILE A 18 35.17 22.23 -10.40
N ASP A 19 35.47 21.87 -11.65
CA ASP A 19 34.47 21.25 -12.53
C ASP A 19 34.08 19.84 -12.06
N LEU A 20 35.03 19.04 -11.58
CA LEU A 20 34.73 17.73 -11.01
C LEU A 20 33.88 17.81 -9.74
N ALA A 21 34.14 18.80 -8.87
CA ALA A 21 33.35 19.03 -7.66
C ALA A 21 31.93 19.50 -7.97
N LYS A 22 31.76 20.36 -8.98
CA LYS A 22 30.43 20.78 -9.45
C LYS A 22 29.66 19.62 -10.07
N VAL A 23 30.32 18.79 -10.89
CA VAL A 23 29.70 17.58 -11.47
C VAL A 23 29.31 16.59 -10.36
N ALA A 24 30.17 16.35 -9.37
CA ALA A 24 29.85 15.49 -8.23
C ALA A 24 28.67 16.04 -7.41
N LEU A 25 28.60 17.36 -7.21
CA LEU A 25 27.50 18.02 -6.49
C LEU A 25 26.17 17.91 -7.25
N VAL A 26 26.20 18.06 -8.58
CA VAL A 26 25.00 17.88 -9.43
C VAL A 26 24.52 16.43 -9.39
N ILE A 27 25.43 15.44 -9.48
CA ILE A 27 25.08 14.01 -9.38
C ILE A 27 24.48 13.69 -8.00
N LEU A 28 25.05 14.24 -6.92
CA LEU A 28 24.54 14.05 -5.56
C LEU A 28 23.12 14.62 -5.39
N LEU A 29 22.88 15.83 -5.90
CA LEU A 29 21.55 16.45 -5.90
C LEU A 29 20.55 15.61 -6.70
N LEU A 30 20.97 15.08 -7.85
CA LEU A 30 20.12 14.28 -8.72
C LEU A 30 19.76 12.93 -8.06
N MET A 31 20.71 12.27 -7.41
CA MET A 31 20.45 11.07 -6.60
C MET A 31 19.49 11.33 -5.43
N LEU A 32 19.67 12.45 -4.72
CA LEU A 32 18.79 12.82 -3.61
C LEU A 32 17.36 13.09 -4.10
N SER A 33 17.20 13.75 -5.24
CA SER A 33 15.88 13.97 -5.84
C SER A 33 15.20 12.66 -6.25
N ILE A 34 15.94 11.69 -6.81
CA ILE A 34 15.38 10.37 -7.19
C ILE A 34 14.95 9.57 -5.95
N LEU A 35 15.74 9.63 -4.86
CA LEU A 35 15.42 8.95 -3.60
C LEU A 35 14.14 9.48 -2.94
N MET A 36 13.81 10.76 -3.16
CA MET A 36 12.61 11.39 -2.62
C MET A 36 11.34 11.13 -3.45
N ILE A 37 11.45 10.67 -4.70
CA ILE A 37 10.30 10.33 -5.57
C ILE A 37 9.30 9.35 -4.92
N PRO A 38 9.71 8.19 -4.36
CA PRO A 38 8.75 7.24 -3.77
C PRO A 38 8.01 7.81 -2.55
N ILE A 39 8.65 8.71 -1.80
CA ILE A 39 8.05 9.38 -0.64
C ILE A 39 6.93 10.34 -1.05
N VAL A 40 7.11 11.09 -2.14
CA VAL A 40 6.09 12.02 -2.65
C VAL A 40 5.01 11.26 -3.44
N ALA A 41 5.39 10.20 -4.13
CA ALA A 41 4.47 9.41 -4.96
C ALA A 41 3.49 8.54 -4.15
N GLN A 42 3.68 8.40 -2.83
CA GLN A 42 2.90 7.50 -1.95
C GLN A 42 2.68 6.09 -2.55
N ALA A 43 3.57 5.66 -3.44
CA ALA A 43 3.46 4.43 -4.21
C ALA A 43 3.96 3.24 -3.38
N SER A 44 3.51 3.16 -2.12
CA SER A 44 3.83 2.06 -1.22
C SER A 44 2.82 0.94 -1.44
N VAL A 45 3.33 -0.25 -1.77
CA VAL A 45 2.52 -1.47 -1.90
C VAL A 45 1.79 -1.82 -0.60
N GLU A 46 2.34 -1.41 0.55
CA GLU A 46 1.69 -1.55 1.86
C GLU A 46 0.41 -0.72 1.94
N SER A 47 0.44 0.53 1.47
CA SER A 47 -0.75 1.40 1.46
C SER A 47 -1.84 0.84 0.54
N SER A 48 -1.46 0.35 -0.65
CA SER A 48 -2.38 -0.32 -1.57
C SER A 48 -2.98 -1.59 -0.95
N LEU A 49 -2.16 -2.42 -0.30
CA LEU A 49 -2.61 -3.64 0.37
C LEU A 49 -3.57 -3.33 1.52
N MET A 50 -3.23 -2.36 2.37
CA MET A 50 -4.10 -1.87 3.44
C MET A 50 -5.41 -1.27 2.91
N GLY A 51 -5.34 -0.55 1.78
CA GLY A 51 -6.51 0.00 1.11
C GLY A 51 -7.44 -1.09 0.59
N VAL A 52 -6.89 -2.15 0.00
CA VAL A 52 -7.65 -3.32 -0.47
C VAL A 52 -8.26 -4.08 0.71
N GLN A 53 -7.48 -4.36 1.77
CA GLN A 53 -7.99 -4.99 2.98
C GLN A 53 -9.17 -4.19 3.55
N THR A 54 -9.01 -2.88 3.69
CA THR A 54 -10.03 -1.99 4.25
C THR A 54 -11.31 -2.00 3.40
N LYS A 55 -11.21 -2.03 2.08
CA LYS A 55 -12.38 -2.10 1.18
C LYS A 55 -13.07 -3.46 1.25
N LEU A 56 -12.30 -4.56 1.30
CA LEU A 56 -12.85 -5.90 1.42
C LEU A 56 -13.65 -6.05 2.72
N THR A 57 -13.13 -5.55 3.83
CA THR A 57 -13.71 -5.75 5.16
C THR A 57 -14.83 -4.77 5.48
N ARG A 58 -14.68 -3.50 5.09
CA ARG A 58 -15.68 -2.47 5.42
C ARG A 58 -16.81 -2.33 4.42
N VAL A 59 -16.65 -2.86 3.20
CA VAL A 59 -17.62 -2.65 2.12
C VAL A 59 -18.08 -3.96 1.51
N ILE A 60 -17.15 -4.80 1.04
CA ILE A 60 -17.53 -5.99 0.26
C ILE A 60 -18.17 -7.07 1.15
N LEU A 61 -17.55 -7.41 2.28
CA LEU A 61 -18.07 -8.41 3.21
C LEU A 61 -19.49 -8.05 3.72
N PRO A 62 -19.74 -6.83 4.20
CA PRO A 62 -21.08 -6.43 4.65
C PRO A 62 -22.13 -6.47 3.54
N VAL A 63 -21.77 -6.05 2.32
CA VAL A 63 -22.69 -6.08 1.17
C VAL A 63 -23.07 -7.51 0.82
N LEU A 64 -22.10 -8.44 0.78
CA LEU A 64 -22.38 -9.85 0.52
C LEU A 64 -23.29 -10.47 1.58
N SER A 65 -23.09 -10.14 2.86
CA SER A 65 -23.96 -10.59 3.94
C SER A 65 -25.40 -10.07 3.79
N VAL A 66 -25.57 -8.79 3.47
CA VAL A 66 -26.89 -8.20 3.25
C VAL A 66 -27.60 -8.86 2.06
N ILE A 67 -26.88 -9.13 0.97
CA ILE A 67 -27.44 -9.85 -0.19
C ILE A 67 -27.88 -11.26 0.22
N GLY A 68 -27.05 -12.02 0.95
CA GLY A 68 -27.37 -13.37 1.40
C GLY A 68 -28.63 -13.41 2.28
N ILE A 69 -28.75 -12.47 3.21
CA ILE A 69 -29.94 -12.33 4.06
C ILE A 69 -31.17 -11.91 3.23
N ALA A 70 -31.02 -10.99 2.28
CA ALA A 70 -32.11 -10.56 1.41
C ALA A 70 -32.65 -11.71 0.55
N LEU A 71 -31.77 -12.53 -0.03
CA LEU A 71 -32.15 -13.72 -0.80
C LEU A 71 -32.87 -14.76 0.07
N ALA A 72 -32.40 -14.98 1.29
CA ALA A 72 -33.09 -15.87 2.24
C ALA A 72 -34.47 -15.32 2.65
N GLY A 73 -34.58 -14.00 2.82
CA GLY A 73 -35.85 -13.31 3.10
C GLY A 73 -36.83 -13.43 1.93
N LEU A 74 -36.36 -13.28 0.69
CA LEU A 74 -37.17 -13.51 -0.50
C LEU A 74 -37.67 -14.95 -0.56
N SER A 75 -36.79 -15.93 -0.33
CA SER A 75 -37.17 -17.35 -0.28
C SER A 75 -38.25 -17.64 0.77
N PHE A 76 -38.27 -16.88 1.88
CA PHE A 76 -39.29 -16.99 2.92
C PHE A 76 -40.62 -16.39 2.49
N ILE A 77 -40.60 -15.20 1.89
CA ILE A 77 -41.81 -14.51 1.42
C ILE A 77 -42.47 -15.28 0.25
N THR A 78 -41.68 -15.90 -0.62
CA THR A 78 -42.21 -16.73 -1.72
C THR A 78 -42.73 -18.10 -1.28
N GLY A 79 -42.69 -18.43 0.02
CA GLY A 79 -43.28 -19.66 0.56
C GLY A 79 -42.52 -20.94 0.22
N HIS A 80 -41.20 -20.87 -0.05
CA HIS A 80 -40.40 -22.05 -0.36
C HIS A 80 -40.35 -23.02 0.84
N GLU A 81 -40.59 -24.31 0.62
CA GLU A 81 -40.61 -25.36 1.67
C GLU A 81 -39.34 -25.39 2.54
N ASN A 82 -38.19 -25.08 1.92
CA ASN A 82 -36.88 -25.05 2.59
C ASN A 82 -36.44 -23.64 3.04
N ALA A 83 -37.33 -22.64 3.08
CA ALA A 83 -36.96 -21.26 3.42
C ALA A 83 -36.27 -21.11 4.78
N LYS A 84 -36.69 -21.89 5.79
CA LYS A 84 -36.01 -21.90 7.11
C LYS A 84 -34.54 -22.28 6.99
N LYS A 85 -34.19 -23.23 6.12
CA LYS A 85 -32.81 -23.64 5.88
C LYS A 85 -32.02 -22.52 5.20
N HIS A 86 -32.60 -21.84 4.22
CA HIS A 86 -31.96 -20.69 3.56
C HIS A 86 -31.67 -19.55 4.54
N ILE A 87 -32.58 -19.26 5.46
CA ILE A 87 -32.35 -18.29 6.54
C ILE A 87 -31.21 -18.75 7.45
N ILE A 88 -31.21 -20.02 7.88
CA ILE A 88 -30.15 -20.56 8.74
C ILE A 88 -28.78 -20.47 8.04
N TYR A 89 -28.70 -20.83 6.76
CA TYR A 89 -27.45 -20.73 5.99
C TYR A 89 -27.01 -19.28 5.80
N ALA A 90 -27.92 -18.34 5.57
CA ALA A 90 -27.60 -16.92 5.47
C ALA A 90 -27.10 -16.35 6.80
N ILE A 91 -27.68 -16.74 7.94
CA ILE A 91 -27.24 -16.33 9.28
C ILE A 91 -25.85 -16.89 9.57
N ILE A 92 -25.63 -18.19 9.36
CA ILE A 92 -24.33 -18.83 9.58
C ILE A 92 -23.25 -18.22 8.69
N GLY A 93 -23.54 -18.06 7.39
CA GLY A 93 -22.60 -17.45 6.45
C GLY A 93 -22.25 -16.00 6.82
N THR A 94 -23.23 -15.24 7.29
CA THR A 94 -23.02 -13.87 7.76
C THR A 94 -22.21 -13.82 9.05
N ALA A 95 -22.52 -14.68 10.03
CA ALA A 95 -21.79 -14.77 11.28
C ALA A 95 -20.32 -15.16 11.06
N ILE A 96 -20.05 -16.11 10.15
CA ILE A 96 -18.69 -16.49 9.80
C ILE A 96 -17.99 -15.36 9.04
N GLY A 97 -18.65 -14.73 8.07
CA GLY A 97 -18.08 -13.62 7.29
C GLY A 97 -17.60 -12.47 8.19
N PHE A 98 -18.47 -11.96 9.06
CA PHE A 98 -18.09 -10.91 10.00
C PHE A 98 -17.18 -11.40 11.13
N GLY A 99 -17.39 -12.61 11.63
CA GLY A 99 -16.61 -13.18 12.74
C GLY A 99 -15.17 -13.51 12.37
N ALA A 100 -14.91 -13.97 11.14
CA ALA A 100 -13.57 -14.29 10.67
C ALA A 100 -12.65 -13.07 10.68
N GLN A 101 -13.18 -11.89 10.32
CA GLN A 101 -12.41 -10.65 10.35
C GLN A 101 -12.00 -10.28 11.78
N SER A 102 -12.93 -10.35 12.74
CA SER A 102 -12.66 -10.07 14.16
C SER A 102 -11.60 -11.02 14.74
N ILE A 103 -11.59 -12.28 14.33
CA ILE A 103 -10.59 -13.27 14.76
C ILE A 103 -9.22 -12.94 14.15
N ALA A 104 -9.15 -12.63 12.85
CA ALA A 104 -7.91 -12.23 12.21
C ALA A 104 -7.30 -10.97 12.86
N ASP A 105 -8.15 -10.00 13.17
CA ASP A 105 -7.75 -8.77 13.87
C ASP A 105 -7.24 -9.08 15.30
N MET A 106 -7.90 -9.98 16.03
CA MET A 106 -7.47 -10.44 17.36
C MET A 106 -6.09 -11.13 17.32
N ILE A 107 -5.86 -12.01 16.34
CA ILE A 107 -4.57 -12.70 16.16
C ILE A 107 -3.48 -11.67 15.83
N SER A 108 -3.76 -10.75 14.91
CA SER A 108 -2.80 -9.70 14.52
C SER A 108 -2.44 -8.78 15.68
N GLN A 109 -3.33 -8.55 16.64
CA GLN A 109 -3.06 -7.75 17.82
C GLN A 109 -2.27 -8.53 18.89
N THR A 110 -2.53 -9.83 19.02
CA THR A 110 -1.85 -10.69 20.01
C THR A 110 -0.40 -10.98 19.63
N VAL A 111 -0.09 -11.06 18.33
CA VAL A 111 1.24 -11.43 17.82
C VAL A 111 2.17 -10.22 17.65
N ARG A 112 1.66 -8.99 17.83
CA ARG A 112 2.43 -7.75 17.70
C ARG A 112 3.10 -7.36 19.02
#